data_AF-A0A3D0KNA9-F1
#
_entry.id   AF-A0A3D0KNA9-F1
#
_cell.length_a   1.000
_cell.length_b   1.000
_cell.length_c   1.000
_cell.angle_alpha   90.00
_cell.angle_beta   90.00
_cell.angle_gamma   90.00
#
_symmetry.space_group_name_H-M   'P 1'
#
loop_
_entity.id
_entity.type
_entity.pdbx_description
1 polymer ?
#
loop_
_entity_poly.entity_id
_entity_poly.type
_entity_poly.pdbx_seq_one_letter_code
_entity_poly.pdbx_strand_id
1 'polypeptide(L)'
;MHDIWNPWHGCKKCSEGCQNCYMYYLDAQRGKNGADIYRTKSGFRYPLSKDRRGLYKVKSGEQLRVCMTSDFFLEEADEWRGEAWSIIRQRPDVVFFLLTKRPQRVEKCLPYDWGKGWENVFFNVSCENQKRADERIPVMLDLPFKHKGVMCAPFIG
;
A
#
# COMPACT_ATOMS: atom_id res chain seq x y z
N MET A 1 -6.01 15.43 10.30
CA MET A 1 -5.62 14.02 10.46
C MET A 1 -4.94 13.62 9.17
N HIS A 2 -3.70 13.13 9.25
CA HIS A 2 -2.97 12.61 8.10
C HIS A 2 -3.06 11.09 8.15
N ASP A 3 -3.82 10.49 7.24
CA ASP A 3 -4.19 9.07 7.36
C ASP A 3 -3.92 8.25 6.09
N ILE A 4 -3.60 8.92 4.97
CA ILE A 4 -3.42 8.27 3.67
C ILE A 4 -2.14 8.78 3.01
N TRP A 5 -1.39 7.85 2.43
CA TRP A 5 -0.32 8.15 1.49
C TRP A 5 -0.49 7.34 0.22
N ASN A 6 -0.76 8.03 -0.90
CA ASN A 6 -0.84 7.42 -2.22
C ASN A 6 0.40 7.83 -3.03
N PRO A 7 1.49 7.04 -3.03
CA PRO A 7 2.68 7.38 -3.81
C PRO A 7 2.42 7.28 -5.32
N TRP A 8 1.55 6.36 -5.74
CA TRP A 8 1.04 6.23 -7.09
C TRP A 8 -0.47 5.97 -7.06
N HIS A 9 -1.08 6.06 -8.23
CA HIS A 9 -2.51 5.92 -8.46
C HIS A 9 -2.76 4.95 -9.62
N GLY A 10 -3.97 4.40 -9.68
CA GLY A 10 -4.37 3.41 -10.68
C GLY A 10 -4.02 1.99 -10.25
N CYS A 11 -4.71 0.99 -10.81
CA CYS A 11 -4.47 -0.42 -10.46
C CYS A 11 -4.87 -1.34 -11.61
N LYS A 12 -4.46 -2.62 -11.53
CA LYS A 12 -5.03 -3.70 -12.35
C LYS A 12 -6.01 -4.50 -11.50
N LYS A 13 -7.22 -4.79 -12.00
CA LYS A 13 -8.16 -5.67 -11.28
C LYS A 13 -7.57 -7.10 -11.26
N CYS A 14 -7.57 -7.78 -10.11
CA CYS A 14 -6.94 -9.10 -9.93
C CYS A 14 -7.82 -10.15 -9.21
N SER A 15 -8.99 -9.75 -8.71
CA SER A 15 -9.93 -10.65 -8.03
C SER A 15 -11.37 -10.15 -8.20
N GLU A 16 -12.33 -10.99 -7.85
CA GLU A 16 -13.74 -10.68 -7.72
C GLU A 16 -14.01 -9.48 -6.78
N GLY A 17 -13.17 -9.27 -5.77
CA GLY A 17 -13.21 -8.08 -4.91
C GLY A 17 -12.90 -6.76 -5.63
N CYS A 18 -12.42 -6.81 -6.87
CA CYS A 18 -12.16 -5.63 -7.69
C CYS A 18 -13.34 -5.24 -8.61
N GLN A 19 -14.39 -6.07 -8.72
CA GLN A 19 -15.47 -5.83 -9.68
C GLN A 19 -16.12 -4.45 -9.44
N ASN A 20 -16.47 -4.16 -8.18
CA ASN A 20 -17.07 -2.90 -7.73
C ASN A 20 -16.04 -1.97 -7.04
N CYS A 21 -14.82 -1.90 -7.56
CA CYS A 21 -13.77 -1.08 -6.97
C CYS A 21 -14.15 0.42 -6.95
N TYR A 22 -14.18 1.02 -5.75
CA TYR A 22 -14.55 2.42 -5.58
C TYR A 22 -13.61 3.39 -6.33
N MET A 23 -12.30 3.07 -6.41
CA MET A 23 -11.34 3.92 -7.10
C MET A 23 -11.68 4.03 -8.59
N TYR A 24 -11.96 2.90 -9.25
CA TYR A 24 -12.40 2.87 -10.65
C TYR A 24 -13.70 3.65 -10.86
N TYR A 25 -14.66 3.52 -9.93
CA TYR A 25 -15.91 4.27 -9.99
C TYR A 25 -15.67 5.77 -9.91
N LEU A 26 -14.90 6.23 -8.91
CA LEU A 26 -14.60 7.65 -8.71
C LEU A 26 -13.78 8.25 -9.86
N ASP A 27 -12.89 7.48 -10.47
CA ASP A 27 -12.15 7.93 -11.64
C ASP A 27 -13.05 8.06 -12.86
N ALA A 28 -13.94 7.10 -13.10
CA ALA A 28 -14.92 7.18 -14.18
C ALA A 28 -15.83 8.42 -14.03
N GLN A 29 -16.27 8.75 -12.80
CA GLN A 29 -17.02 9.97 -12.52
C GLN A 29 -16.24 11.27 -12.86
N ARG A 30 -14.91 11.20 -12.89
CA ARG A 30 -14.01 12.32 -13.23
C ARG A 30 -13.52 12.26 -14.67
N GLY A 31 -14.07 11.37 -15.51
CA GLY A 31 -13.63 11.15 -16.88
C GLY A 31 -12.22 10.55 -17.00
N LYS A 32 -11.76 9.83 -15.98
CA LYS A 32 -10.46 9.16 -15.93
C LYS A 32 -10.63 7.65 -15.98
N ASN A 33 -9.57 6.94 -16.37
CA ASN A 33 -9.52 5.49 -16.35
C ASN A 33 -8.70 5.01 -15.14
N GLY A 34 -9.31 4.27 -14.22
CA GLY A 34 -8.61 3.71 -13.04
C GLY A 34 -7.55 2.66 -13.37
N ALA A 35 -7.48 2.21 -14.63
CA ALA A 35 -6.38 1.36 -15.13
C ALA A 35 -5.11 2.16 -15.49
N ASP A 36 -5.20 3.49 -15.59
CA ASP A 36 -4.05 4.34 -15.88
C ASP A 36 -3.17 4.43 -14.63
N ILE A 37 -2.04 3.71 -14.63
CA ILE A 37 -1.12 3.68 -13.50
C ILE A 37 -0.05 4.75 -13.66
N TYR A 38 0.07 5.62 -12.67
CA TYR A 38 1.06 6.71 -12.68
C TYR A 38 1.53 7.09 -11.28
N ARG A 39 2.78 7.57 -11.20
CA ARG A 39 3.35 8.18 -10.01
C ARG A 39 2.65 9.49 -9.68
N THR A 40 2.26 9.70 -8.43
CA THR A 40 1.68 10.98 -8.01
C THR A 40 2.76 12.05 -7.91
N LYS A 41 2.55 13.21 -8.56
CA LYS A 41 3.56 14.28 -8.59
C LYS A 41 3.79 14.92 -7.22
N SER A 42 2.71 15.26 -6.51
CA SER A 42 2.77 15.92 -5.19
C SER A 42 2.66 14.95 -4.02
N GLY A 43 2.02 13.79 -4.23
CA GLY A 43 1.74 12.81 -3.17
C GLY A 43 2.93 11.90 -2.83
N PHE A 44 3.88 11.70 -3.76
CA PHE A 44 4.94 10.70 -3.57
C PHE A 44 5.77 10.93 -2.32
N ARG A 45 6.23 12.16 -2.09
CA ARG A 45 7.10 12.49 -0.95
C ARG A 45 6.34 12.99 0.28
N TYR A 46 5.02 12.77 0.33
CA TYR A 46 4.15 13.29 1.37
C TYR A 46 4.58 12.94 2.82
N PRO A 47 5.05 11.73 3.15
CA PRO A 47 5.53 11.42 4.50
C PRO A 47 6.75 12.24 4.93
N LEU A 48 7.48 12.82 3.98
CA LEU A 48 8.62 13.72 4.25
C LEU A 48 8.22 15.20 4.18
N SER A 49 6.97 15.52 3.88
CA SER A 49 6.52 16.89 3.75
C SER A 49 6.59 17.62 5.09
N LYS A 50 7.09 18.86 5.05
CA LYS A 50 7.27 19.73 6.21
C LYS A 50 6.37 20.96 6.12
N ASP A 51 6.00 21.50 7.26
CA ASP A 51 5.29 22.78 7.36
C ASP A 51 6.27 23.97 7.22
N ARG A 52 5.76 25.20 7.35
CA ARG A 52 6.57 26.43 7.28
C ARG A 52 7.60 26.55 8.40
N ARG A 53 7.45 25.79 9.49
CA ARG A 53 8.36 25.76 10.64
C ARG A 53 9.41 24.65 10.50
N GLY A 54 9.39 23.89 9.41
CA GLY A 54 10.32 22.79 9.17
C GLY A 54 9.96 21.49 9.90
N LEU A 55 8.79 21.42 10.54
CA LEU A 55 8.31 20.21 11.21
C LEU A 55 7.61 19.30 10.22
N TYR A 56 7.76 17.98 10.37
CA TYR A 56 7.02 17.03 9.53
C TYR A 56 5.51 17.21 9.72
N LYS A 57 4.78 17.26 8.61
CA LYS A 57 3.31 17.34 8.64
C LYS A 57 2.74 16.06 9.27
N VAL A 58 3.21 14.90 8.80
CA VAL A 58 2.91 13.61 9.42
C VAL A 58 3.72 13.49 10.71
N LYS A 59 3.03 13.46 11.85
CA LYS A 59 3.63 13.49 13.17
C LYS A 59 4.14 12.10 13.57
N SER A 60 5.14 12.09 14.46
CA SER A 60 5.60 10.87 15.12
C SER A 60 4.42 10.18 15.83
N GLY A 61 4.32 8.86 15.68
CA GLY A 61 3.24 8.03 16.21
C GLY A 61 1.98 7.97 15.33
N GLU A 62 1.90 8.71 14.22
CA GLU A 62 0.79 8.58 13.29
C GLU A 62 0.91 7.30 12.45
N GLN A 63 -0.23 6.83 11.93
CA GLN A 63 -0.33 5.72 10.99
C GLN A 63 -0.82 6.22 9.63
N LEU A 64 -0.14 5.82 8.55
CA LEU A 64 -0.53 6.10 7.17
C LEU A 64 -1.00 4.82 6.48
N ARG A 65 -2.20 4.84 5.91
CA ARG A 65 -2.68 3.82 4.99
C ARG A 65 -2.11 4.08 3.60
N VAL A 66 -1.34 3.13 3.09
CA VAL A 66 -0.59 3.30 1.84
C VAL A 66 -1.36 2.72 0.67
N CYS A 67 -1.34 3.41 -0.46
CA CYS A 67 -1.96 2.96 -1.72
C CYS A 67 -3.48 2.75 -1.63
N MET A 68 -4.21 3.62 -0.92
CA MET A 68 -5.68 3.65 -0.94
C MET A 68 -6.29 3.98 -2.31
N THR A 69 -5.50 4.27 -3.34
CA THR A 69 -6.00 4.37 -4.72
C THR A 69 -5.17 3.56 -5.71
N SER A 70 -4.48 2.54 -5.20
CA SER A 70 -3.60 1.66 -5.98
C SER A 70 -3.33 0.35 -5.21
N ASP A 71 -2.22 -0.31 -5.50
CA ASP A 71 -1.65 -1.41 -4.73
C ASP A 71 -0.12 -1.24 -4.70
N PHE A 72 0.52 -1.46 -3.55
CA PHE A 72 1.95 -1.19 -3.38
C PHE A 72 2.84 -2.16 -4.20
N PHE A 73 2.30 -3.32 -4.57
CA PHE A 73 3.03 -4.41 -5.23
C PHE A 73 2.62 -4.57 -6.71
N LEU A 74 2.22 -3.49 -7.38
CA LEU A 74 2.05 -3.44 -8.84
C LEU A 74 3.40 -3.53 -9.58
N GLU A 75 3.40 -4.12 -10.79
CA GLU A 75 4.56 -4.22 -11.70
C GLU A 75 5.03 -2.84 -12.13
N GLU A 76 4.06 -2.01 -12.49
CA GLU A 76 4.26 -0.65 -12.96
C GLU A 76 4.88 0.24 -11.87
N ALA A 77 4.75 -0.14 -10.60
CA ALA A 77 5.37 0.59 -9.49
C ALA A 77 6.82 0.15 -9.21
N ASP A 78 7.34 -0.88 -9.89
CA ASP A 78 8.70 -1.41 -9.67
C ASP A 78 9.76 -0.29 -9.80
N GLU A 79 9.62 0.59 -10.79
CA GLU A 79 10.53 1.72 -11.02
C GLU A 79 10.51 2.78 -9.90
N TRP A 80 9.43 2.89 -9.12
CA TRP A 80 9.29 3.90 -8.05
C TRP A 80 9.42 3.31 -6.64
N ARG A 81 9.22 1.99 -6.48
CA ARG A 81 9.10 1.36 -5.17
C ARG A 81 10.35 1.49 -4.32
N GLY A 82 11.54 1.44 -4.92
CA GLY A 82 12.79 1.65 -4.20
C GLY A 82 12.84 2.99 -3.47
N GLU A 83 12.39 4.08 -4.12
CA GLU A 83 12.31 5.40 -3.49
C GLU A 83 11.21 5.44 -2.40
N ALA A 84 10.08 4.76 -2.61
CA ALA A 84 9.02 4.66 -1.61
C ALA A 84 9.49 3.90 -0.35
N TRP A 85 10.23 2.79 -0.50
CA TRP A 85 10.86 2.09 0.61
C TRP A 85 11.86 2.98 1.35
N SER A 86 12.66 3.77 0.63
CA SER A 86 13.57 4.74 1.25
C SER A 86 12.84 5.77 2.10
N ILE A 87 11.64 6.22 1.69
CA ILE A 87 10.80 7.13 2.48
C ILE A 87 10.28 6.43 3.76
N ILE A 88 9.80 5.19 3.64
CA ILE A 88 9.32 4.39 4.78
C ILE A 88 10.46 4.21 5.80
N ARG A 89 11.66 3.89 5.33
CA ARG A 89 12.86 3.72 6.16
C ARG A 89 13.28 5.00 6.89
N GLN A 90 13.10 6.17 6.26
CA GLN A 90 13.41 7.47 6.86
C GLN A 90 12.42 7.90 7.96
N ARG A 91 11.25 7.24 8.04
CA ARG A 91 10.19 7.54 9.02
C ARG A 91 9.90 6.33 9.92
N PRO A 92 10.88 5.85 10.71
CA PRO A 92 10.65 4.75 11.64
C PRO A 92 9.65 5.11 12.76
N ASP A 93 9.38 6.40 12.93
CA ASP A 93 8.42 6.97 13.88
C ASP A 93 6.97 6.96 13.38
N VAL A 94 6.70 6.55 12.14
CA VAL A 94 5.36 6.48 11.53
C VAL A 94 5.05 5.05 11.11
N VAL A 95 3.85 4.57 11.42
CA VAL A 95 3.41 3.24 11.01
C VAL A 95 2.85 3.30 9.59
N PHE A 96 3.42 2.51 8.67
CA PHE A 96 2.94 2.37 7.30
C PHE A 96 2.09 1.11 7.18
N PHE A 97 0.78 1.30 7.05
CA PHE A 97 -0.18 0.24 6.84
C PHE A 97 -0.26 -0.09 5.35
N LEU A 98 0.35 -1.21 4.94
CA LEU A 98 0.30 -1.74 3.59
C LEU A 98 -0.85 -2.74 3.50
N LEU A 99 -1.64 -2.63 2.43
CA LEU A 99 -2.68 -3.59 2.08
C LEU A 99 -2.51 -4.01 0.62
N THR A 100 -2.53 -5.31 0.35
CA THR A 100 -2.37 -5.81 -1.01
C THR A 100 -3.27 -7.01 -1.31
N LYS A 101 -3.64 -7.16 -2.58
CA LYS A 101 -4.24 -8.37 -3.15
C LYS A 101 -3.20 -9.27 -3.86
N ARG A 102 -1.91 -8.92 -3.77
CA ARG A 102 -0.80 -9.52 -4.52
C ARG A 102 0.36 -10.02 -3.64
N PRO A 103 0.09 -10.78 -2.55
CA PRO A 103 1.15 -11.21 -1.63
C PRO A 103 2.28 -12.01 -2.31
N GLN A 104 1.99 -12.73 -3.40
CA GLN A 104 2.95 -13.52 -4.18
C GLN A 104 4.12 -12.71 -4.77
N ARG A 105 3.96 -11.38 -4.86
CA ARG A 105 5.01 -10.49 -5.37
C ARG A 105 5.95 -9.97 -4.32
N VAL A 106 5.53 -10.04 -3.06
CA VAL A 106 6.11 -9.23 -1.99
C VAL A 106 7.57 -9.58 -1.77
N GLU A 107 7.91 -10.86 -1.73
CA GLU A 107 9.28 -11.34 -1.53
C GLU A 107 10.29 -10.71 -2.50
N LYS A 108 9.95 -10.64 -3.79
CA LYS A 108 10.79 -10.02 -4.84
C LYS A 108 10.83 -8.49 -4.77
N CYS A 109 9.94 -7.88 -3.99
CA CYS A 109 9.76 -6.43 -3.91
C CYS A 109 10.31 -5.83 -2.60
N LEU A 110 10.83 -6.64 -1.68
CA LEU A 110 11.41 -6.17 -0.43
C LEU A 110 12.76 -5.47 -0.68
N PRO A 111 13.11 -4.45 0.11
CA PRO A 111 14.41 -3.80 0.03
C PRO A 111 15.51 -4.77 0.50
N TYR A 112 16.74 -4.58 0.02
CA TYR A 112 17.87 -5.45 0.33
C TYR A 112 18.20 -5.55 1.83
N ASP A 113 17.89 -4.51 2.61
CA ASP A 113 18.13 -4.42 4.05
C ASP A 113 16.89 -4.75 4.89
N TRP A 114 15.91 -5.46 4.32
CA TRP A 114 14.69 -5.85 5.02
C TRP A 114 14.95 -6.69 6.28
N GLY A 115 15.94 -7.58 6.23
CA GLY A 115 16.33 -8.44 7.35
C GLY A 115 15.14 -9.24 7.91
N LYS A 116 14.87 -9.07 9.20
CA LYS A 116 13.73 -9.71 9.91
C LYS A 116 12.45 -8.86 9.92
N GLY A 117 12.35 -7.88 9.03
CA GLY A 117 11.26 -6.92 8.94
C GLY A 117 11.45 -5.66 9.77
N TRP A 118 10.79 -4.59 9.34
CA TRP A 118 10.78 -3.29 10.05
C TRP A 118 9.58 -3.18 10.98
N GLU A 119 9.78 -2.57 12.16
CA GLU A 119 8.70 -2.36 13.14
C GLU A 119 7.61 -1.40 12.65
N ASN A 120 7.99 -0.47 11.79
CA ASN A 120 7.12 0.60 11.32
C ASN A 120 6.31 0.23 10.07
N VAL A 121 6.27 -1.06 9.69
CA VAL A 121 5.48 -1.56 8.56
C VAL A 121 4.48 -2.60 9.04
N PHE A 122 3.20 -2.30 8.86
CA PHE A 122 2.09 -3.22 9.12
C PHE A 122 1.58 -3.77 7.79
N PHE A 123 1.94 -5.02 7.48
CA PHE A 123 1.60 -5.67 6.22
C PHE A 123 0.29 -6.43 6.31
N ASN A 124 -0.59 -6.20 5.34
CA ASN A 124 -1.90 -6.81 5.32
C ASN A 124 -2.23 -7.37 3.93
N VAL A 125 -2.95 -8.48 3.93
CA VAL A 125 -3.58 -9.01 2.71
C VAL A 125 -5.08 -8.76 2.74
N SER A 126 -5.66 -8.44 1.58
CA SER A 126 -7.11 -8.49 1.43
C SER A 126 -7.56 -9.92 1.22
N CYS A 127 -8.54 -10.37 2.00
CA CYS A 127 -9.20 -11.67 1.87
C CYS A 127 -10.69 -11.42 1.75
N GLU A 128 -11.16 -11.25 0.52
CA GLU A 128 -12.50 -10.76 0.21
C GLU A 128 -13.57 -11.84 0.40
N ASN A 129 -13.16 -13.10 0.29
CA ASN A 129 -13.95 -14.32 0.51
C ASN A 129 -13.04 -15.45 0.99
N GLN A 130 -13.63 -16.60 1.32
CA GLN A 130 -12.89 -17.79 1.76
C GLN A 130 -11.82 -18.23 0.76
N LYS A 131 -12.13 -18.25 -0.55
CA LYS A 131 -11.16 -18.65 -1.59
C LYS A 131 -9.89 -17.79 -1.54
N ARG A 132 -10.02 -16.48 -1.37
CA ARG A 132 -8.86 -15.57 -1.28
C ARG A 132 -8.18 -15.60 0.08
N ALA A 133 -8.90 -15.96 1.14
CA ALA A 133 -8.30 -16.27 2.43
C ALA A 133 -7.35 -17.47 2.32
N ASP A 134 -7.84 -18.57 1.76
CA ASP A 134 -7.06 -19.80 1.56
C ASP A 134 -5.84 -19.59 0.66
N GLU A 135 -5.96 -18.71 -0.34
CA GLU A 135 -4.86 -18.37 -1.25
C GLU A 135 -3.80 -17.46 -0.61
N ARG A 136 -4.20 -16.43 0.14
CA ARG A 136 -3.32 -15.30 0.48
C ARG A 136 -2.80 -15.33 1.91
N ILE A 137 -3.54 -15.91 2.85
CA ILE A 137 -3.10 -15.99 4.25
C ILE A 137 -1.83 -16.84 4.37
N PRO A 138 -1.72 -18.04 3.75
CA PRO A 138 -0.49 -18.82 3.84
C PRO A 138 0.73 -18.05 3.33
N VAL A 139 0.62 -17.40 2.17
CA VAL A 139 1.70 -16.56 1.62
C VAL A 139 2.07 -15.44 2.57
N MET A 140 1.09 -14.76 3.18
CA MET A 140 1.36 -13.72 4.18
C MET A 140 2.13 -14.26 5.40
N LEU A 141 1.77 -15.45 5.88
CA LEU A 141 2.39 -16.06 7.05
C LEU A 141 3.87 -16.38 6.80
N ASP A 142 4.25 -16.72 5.57
CA ASP A 142 5.65 -17.01 5.20
C ASP A 142 6.51 -15.76 5.02
N LEU A 143 5.92 -14.59 4.78
CA LEU A 143 6.67 -13.34 4.54
C LEU A 143 7.34 -12.79 5.81
N PRO A 144 8.53 -12.15 5.74
CA PRO A 144 9.29 -11.69 6.90
C PRO A 144 8.80 -10.35 7.47
N PHE A 145 7.49 -10.18 7.70
CA PHE A 145 6.92 -9.00 8.38
C PHE A 145 6.71 -9.28 9.87
N LYS A 146 7.00 -8.28 10.72
CA LYS A 146 6.76 -8.35 12.17
C LYS A 146 5.28 -8.20 12.51
N HIS A 147 4.60 -7.31 11.80
CA HIS A 147 3.18 -7.00 11.98
C HIS A 147 2.42 -7.43 10.73
N LYS A 148 1.52 -8.40 10.90
CA LYS A 148 0.74 -9.03 9.82
C LYS A 148 -0.75 -8.96 10.13
N GLY A 149 -1.58 -8.75 9.12
CA GLY A 149 -3.02 -8.69 9.32
C GLY A 149 -3.83 -9.07 8.07
N VAL A 150 -5.09 -9.40 8.30
CA VAL A 150 -6.03 -9.76 7.24
C VAL A 150 -7.13 -8.72 7.22
N MET A 151 -7.49 -8.25 6.02
CA MET A 151 -8.63 -7.36 5.83
C MET A 151 -9.66 -7.98 4.90
N CYS A 152 -10.90 -8.07 5.35
CA CYS A 152 -12.03 -8.43 4.51
C CYS A 152 -12.51 -7.18 3.73
N ALA A 153 -11.85 -6.86 2.60
CA ALA A 153 -12.04 -5.60 1.89
C ALA A 153 -12.04 -5.73 0.35
N PRO A 154 -13.21 -5.71 -0.31
CA PRO A 154 -14.56 -5.76 0.28
C PRO A 154 -14.85 -7.13 0.90
N PHE A 155 -15.77 -7.21 1.86
CA PHE A 155 -16.27 -8.49 2.36
C PHE A 155 -17.43 -8.96 1.47
N ILE A 156 -17.20 -10.02 0.70
CA ILE A 156 -18.14 -10.53 -0.31
C ILE A 156 -18.49 -12.01 -0.11
N GLY A 157 -18.17 -12.57 1.06
CA GLY A 157 -18.54 -13.92 1.49
C GLY A 157 -17.43 -14.93 1.33
#